data_AF-E9V2S9-F1
#
_entry.id   AF-E9V2S9-F1
#
_cell.length_a   1.000
_cell.length_b   1.000
_cell.length_c   1.000
_cell.angle_alpha   90.00
_cell.angle_beta   90.00
_cell.angle_gamma   90.00
#
_symmetry.space_group_name_H-M   'P 1'
#
loop_
_entity.id
_entity.type
_entity.pdbx_description
1 polymer ?
#
loop_
_entity_poly.entity_id
_entity_poly.type
_entity_poly.pdbx_seq_one_letter_code
_entity_poly.pdbx_strand_id
1 'polypeptide(L)'
;MSIRESLFVLKERDFGWFFASRFVNLAGSSMSHVALAFAVLEVTDSASALGYVVAAHTIPMVIFLLVGGVIADRFPRRLVLQLSNVASAATQAAAAALIITGQAEIWHLVILEAINGTTMAMAFPAMQGMVPQLVAKKDLQPANLLLSMSRGTLTILGPSVAAALVVGVGAGWALAVDALTWLLAALFLLPVRIPPRPADAEKTSALEDLRAGWTYFRSTTWLWVVVVAFMVLNAMQSGGLQVLGPAYAKSSALGVEGWGLGNSALAAGMLLMTIVLMRATIRSPLRAGMFGITAYGLPFFALALWPETVPFVVVMAVAGAGVEIFSLGWQLAMQENVPEEMLSRAYSYDALGSFVAMPVGQLLYGPLGGWFGERPVFLVSGILYVAVALATLAVPSVWRLQRVDQNDGVPAEVTQTQR
;
A
#
# COMPACT_ATOMS: atom_id res chain seq x y z
N MET A 1 2.15 -24.47 2.33
CA MET A 1 2.59 -24.20 0.96
C MET A 1 4.13 -24.08 0.94
N SER A 2 4.81 -24.58 -0.09
CA SER A 2 6.27 -24.45 -0.29
C SER A 2 6.58 -23.22 -1.15
N ILE A 3 7.79 -22.65 -1.05
CA ILE A 3 8.27 -21.57 -1.96
C ILE A 3 8.05 -21.95 -3.43
N ARG A 4 8.15 -23.25 -3.75
CA ARG A 4 7.87 -23.79 -5.08
C ARG A 4 6.44 -23.56 -5.57
N GLU A 5 5.44 -23.51 -4.68
CA GLU A 5 4.04 -23.28 -5.02
C GLU A 5 3.76 -21.78 -5.22
N SER A 6 4.36 -20.88 -4.43
CA SER A 6 4.30 -19.44 -4.72
C SER A 6 4.98 -19.10 -6.05
N LEU A 7 6.12 -19.75 -6.34
CA LEU A 7 6.78 -19.63 -7.64
C LEU A 7 6.02 -20.36 -8.76
N PHE A 8 5.14 -21.31 -8.45
CA PHE A 8 4.31 -21.98 -9.45
C PHE A 8 3.34 -20.99 -10.09
N VAL A 9 2.84 -20.00 -9.34
CA VAL A 9 1.96 -18.95 -9.88
C VAL A 9 2.65 -18.15 -10.99
N LEU A 10 3.99 -18.05 -10.98
CA LEU A 10 4.73 -17.42 -12.09
C LEU A 10 4.67 -18.21 -13.40
N LYS A 11 4.23 -19.47 -13.38
CA LYS A 11 3.96 -20.24 -14.61
C LYS A 11 2.71 -19.76 -15.33
N GLU A 12 1.77 -19.14 -14.61
CA GLU A 12 0.67 -18.41 -15.23
C GLU A 12 1.26 -17.20 -15.93
N ARG A 13 1.36 -17.29 -17.26
CA ARG A 13 2.10 -16.34 -18.09
C ARG A 13 1.71 -14.89 -17.81
N ASP A 14 0.41 -14.62 -17.72
CA ASP A 14 -0.10 -13.26 -17.53
C ASP A 14 0.20 -12.73 -16.11
N PHE A 15 0.13 -13.58 -15.08
CA PHE A 15 0.60 -13.22 -13.75
C PHE A 15 2.11 -13.00 -13.69
N GLY A 16 2.92 -13.83 -14.35
CA GLY A 16 4.37 -13.66 -14.39
C GLY A 16 4.81 -12.31 -14.97
N TRP A 17 4.16 -11.87 -16.06
CA TRP A 17 4.39 -10.55 -16.65
C TRP A 17 3.91 -9.40 -15.77
N PHE A 18 2.73 -9.54 -15.16
CA PHE A 18 2.24 -8.58 -14.17
C PHE A 18 3.19 -8.47 -12.97
N PHE A 19 3.65 -9.60 -12.44
CA PHE A 19 4.60 -9.65 -11.35
C PHE A 19 5.92 -8.95 -11.71
N ALA A 20 6.48 -9.22 -12.90
CA ALA A 20 7.68 -8.53 -13.38
C ALA A 20 7.47 -7.01 -13.48
N SER A 21 6.31 -6.57 -13.99
CA SER A 21 5.92 -5.16 -14.01
C SER A 21 5.90 -4.56 -12.60
N ARG A 22 5.27 -5.23 -11.63
CA ARG A 22 5.20 -4.78 -10.23
C ARG A 22 6.56 -4.75 -9.56
N PHE A 23 7.38 -5.76 -9.76
CA PHE A 23 8.70 -5.88 -9.14
C PHE A 23 9.62 -4.74 -9.58
N VAL A 24 9.73 -4.51 -10.90
CA VAL A 24 10.58 -3.44 -11.45
C VAL A 24 10.07 -2.06 -11.02
N ASN A 25 8.76 -1.85 -11.08
CA ASN A 25 8.15 -0.60 -10.63
C ASN A 25 8.44 -0.30 -9.16
N LEU A 26 8.31 -1.31 -8.29
CA LEU A 26 8.53 -1.15 -6.86
C LEU A 26 10.01 -0.91 -6.54
N ALA A 27 10.93 -1.52 -7.31
CA ALA A 27 12.35 -1.30 -7.17
C ALA A 27 12.72 0.15 -7.44
N GLY A 28 12.28 0.71 -8.58
CA GLY A 28 12.52 2.13 -8.89
C GLY A 28 11.82 3.07 -7.91
N SER A 29 10.54 2.80 -7.58
CA SER A 29 9.76 3.67 -6.69
C SER A 29 10.38 3.76 -5.29
N SER A 30 10.94 2.65 -4.78
CA SER A 30 11.67 2.65 -3.50
C SER A 30 12.88 3.57 -3.51
N MET A 31 13.54 3.72 -4.67
CA MET A 31 14.69 4.59 -4.85
C MET A 31 14.30 6.04 -5.07
N SER A 32 13.21 6.28 -5.81
CA SER A 32 12.71 7.61 -6.15
C SER A 32 12.37 8.45 -4.92
N HIS A 33 11.80 7.86 -3.87
CA HIS A 33 11.47 8.59 -2.64
C HIS A 33 12.71 9.22 -2.00
N VAL A 34 13.82 8.47 -1.95
CA VAL A 34 15.09 8.96 -1.42
C VAL A 34 15.67 10.00 -2.37
N ALA A 35 15.73 9.70 -3.67
CA ALA A 35 16.28 10.60 -4.67
C ALA A 35 15.55 11.95 -4.72
N LEU A 36 14.21 11.95 -4.68
CA LEU A 36 13.39 13.14 -4.67
C LEU A 36 13.66 13.99 -3.41
N ALA A 37 13.82 13.36 -2.25
CA ALA A 37 14.16 14.06 -1.02
C ALA A 37 15.50 14.81 -1.14
N PHE A 38 16.54 14.14 -1.67
CA PHE A 38 17.83 14.77 -1.90
C PHE A 38 17.78 15.84 -3.00
N ALA A 39 17.08 15.59 -4.11
CA ALA A 39 16.93 16.57 -5.19
C ALA A 39 16.27 17.88 -4.71
N VAL A 40 15.23 17.79 -3.88
CA VAL A 40 14.56 18.99 -3.36
C VAL A 40 15.48 19.78 -2.42
N LEU A 41 16.26 19.08 -1.60
CA LEU A 41 17.26 19.71 -0.74
C LEU A 41 18.39 20.35 -1.56
N GLU A 42 18.85 19.73 -2.64
CA GLU A 42 19.84 20.32 -3.57
C GLU A 42 19.32 21.60 -4.23
N VAL A 43 18.02 21.68 -4.55
CA VAL A 43 17.42 22.85 -5.22
C VAL A 43 17.16 24.02 -4.25
N THR A 44 16.80 23.77 -2.99
CA THR A 44 16.33 24.85 -2.08
C THR A 44 16.90 24.88 -0.67
N ASP A 45 17.64 23.85 -0.25
CA ASP A 45 18.11 23.67 1.13
C ASP A 45 16.97 23.76 2.18
N SER A 46 15.73 23.44 1.77
CA SER A 46 14.52 23.64 2.58
C SER A 46 13.73 22.34 2.77
N ALA A 47 13.66 21.87 4.02
CA ALA A 47 12.81 20.75 4.40
C ALA A 47 11.31 21.06 4.17
N SER A 48 10.90 22.33 4.26
CA SER A 48 9.52 22.75 3.98
C SER A 48 9.16 22.57 2.51
N ALA A 49 10.10 22.79 1.59
CA ALA A 49 9.89 22.57 0.16
C ALA A 49 9.62 21.08 -0.17
N LEU A 50 10.32 20.17 0.50
CA LEU A 50 10.07 18.73 0.38
C LEU A 50 8.65 18.37 0.84
N GLY A 51 8.19 18.98 1.94
CA GLY A 51 6.82 18.85 2.41
C GLY A 51 5.78 19.24 1.35
N TYR A 52 5.99 20.36 0.64
CA TYR A 52 5.09 20.79 -0.43
C TYR A 52 5.08 19.82 -1.62
N VAL A 53 6.24 19.31 -2.03
CA VAL A 53 6.37 18.36 -3.14
C VAL A 53 5.65 17.04 -2.81
N VAL A 54 5.85 16.49 -1.61
CA VAL A 54 5.18 15.27 -1.15
C VAL A 54 3.68 15.47 -0.97
N ALA A 55 3.25 16.63 -0.47
CA ALA A 55 1.83 16.98 -0.38
C ALA A 55 1.19 17.10 -1.77
N ALA A 56 1.91 17.67 -2.74
CA ALA A 56 1.47 17.78 -4.11
C ALA A 56 1.25 16.42 -4.77
N HIS A 57 2.00 15.39 -4.38
CA HIS A 57 1.70 14.00 -4.77
C HIS A 57 0.44 13.45 -4.06
N THR A 58 0.39 13.58 -2.74
CA THR A 58 -0.59 12.87 -1.91
C THR A 58 -2.00 13.43 -2.06
N ILE A 59 -2.15 14.76 -2.16
CA ILE A 59 -3.46 15.41 -2.21
C ILE A 59 -4.25 15.00 -3.47
N PRO A 60 -3.71 15.14 -4.70
CA PRO A 60 -4.39 14.68 -5.90
C PRO A 60 -4.61 13.16 -5.88
N MET A 61 -3.66 12.39 -5.35
CA MET A 61 -3.82 10.93 -5.22
C MET A 61 -5.10 10.58 -4.43
N VAL A 62 -5.30 11.21 -3.28
CA VAL A 62 -6.49 10.95 -2.43
C VAL A 62 -7.77 11.51 -3.06
N ILE A 63 -7.73 12.72 -3.60
CA ILE A 63 -8.92 13.38 -4.20
C ILE A 63 -9.44 12.62 -5.41
N PHE A 64 -8.54 12.16 -6.29
CA PHE A 64 -8.92 11.49 -7.55
C PHE A 64 -9.10 9.97 -7.42
N LEU A 65 -8.93 9.41 -6.22
CA LEU A 65 -8.97 7.96 -6.00
C LEU A 65 -10.31 7.31 -6.37
N LEU A 66 -11.44 7.99 -6.11
CA LEU A 66 -12.77 7.53 -6.52
C LEU A 66 -12.93 7.53 -8.04
N VAL A 67 -12.42 8.57 -8.70
CA VAL A 67 -12.43 8.70 -10.16
C VAL A 67 -11.58 7.58 -10.77
N GLY A 68 -10.43 7.27 -10.17
CA GLY A 68 -9.59 6.14 -10.54
C GLY A 68 -10.33 4.81 -10.50
N GLY A 69 -11.19 4.58 -9.51
CA GLY A 69 -12.02 3.37 -9.41
C GLY A 69 -13.01 3.24 -10.57
N VAL A 70 -13.69 4.35 -10.90
CA VAL A 70 -14.61 4.39 -12.05
C VAL A 70 -13.88 4.14 -13.37
N ILE A 71 -12.69 4.73 -13.56
CA ILE A 71 -11.85 4.50 -14.74
C ILE A 71 -11.41 3.04 -14.81
N ALA A 72 -10.98 2.46 -13.69
CA ALA A 72 -10.57 1.06 -13.58
C ALA A 72 -11.68 0.04 -13.90
N ASP A 73 -12.94 0.47 -13.85
CA ASP A 73 -14.09 -0.35 -14.25
C ASP A 73 -14.48 -0.23 -15.70
N ARG A 74 -14.39 0.98 -16.24
CA ARG A 74 -14.83 1.30 -17.60
C ARG A 74 -13.83 0.89 -18.65
N PHE A 75 -12.55 0.91 -18.30
CA PHE A 75 -11.45 0.56 -19.18
C PHE A 75 -10.79 -0.74 -18.72
N PRO A 76 -10.17 -1.51 -19.63
CA PRO A 76 -9.40 -2.68 -19.24
C PRO A 76 -8.35 -2.30 -18.20
N ARG A 77 -8.34 -2.97 -17.03
CA ARG A 77 -7.43 -2.66 -15.90
C ARG A 77 -5.96 -2.63 -16.34
N ARG A 78 -5.56 -3.53 -17.25
CA ARG A 78 -4.24 -3.51 -17.92
C ARG A 78 -3.94 -2.18 -18.60
N LEU A 79 -4.89 -1.65 -19.38
CA LEU A 79 -4.69 -0.40 -20.12
C LEU A 79 -4.54 0.77 -19.17
N VAL A 80 -5.37 0.83 -18.12
CA VAL A 80 -5.27 1.86 -17.08
C VAL A 80 -3.89 1.83 -16.43
N LEU A 81 -3.43 0.65 -16.00
CA LEU A 81 -2.10 0.49 -15.41
C LEU A 81 -0.97 0.83 -16.38
N GLN A 82 -1.08 0.43 -17.64
CA GLN A 82 -0.06 0.70 -18.65
C GLN A 82 0.06 2.21 -18.92
N LEU A 83 -1.06 2.90 -19.12
CA LEU A 83 -1.08 4.34 -19.34
C LEU A 83 -0.60 5.09 -18.11
N SER A 84 -1.01 4.65 -16.91
CA SER A 84 -0.49 5.20 -15.67
C SER A 84 1.03 5.04 -15.56
N ASN A 85 1.57 3.87 -15.90
CA ASN A 85 3.01 3.65 -15.85
C ASN A 85 3.77 4.55 -16.85
N VAL A 86 3.22 4.77 -18.05
CA VAL A 86 3.82 5.68 -19.05
C VAL A 86 3.77 7.13 -18.57
N ALA A 87 2.64 7.57 -18.00
CA ALA A 87 2.51 8.92 -17.48
C ALA A 87 3.48 9.16 -16.31
N SER A 88 3.61 8.21 -15.37
CA SER A 88 4.60 8.27 -14.29
C SER A 88 6.04 8.27 -14.82
N ALA A 89 6.34 7.47 -15.84
CA ALA A 89 7.66 7.50 -16.47
C ALA A 89 7.97 8.88 -17.07
N ALA A 90 6.99 9.52 -17.71
CA ALA A 90 7.15 10.84 -18.29
C ALA A 90 7.36 11.93 -17.23
N THR A 91 6.61 11.92 -16.12
CA THR A 91 6.80 12.90 -15.04
C THR A 91 8.16 12.74 -14.39
N GLN A 92 8.59 11.49 -14.14
CA GLN A 92 9.90 11.22 -13.53
C GLN A 92 11.06 11.54 -14.47
N ALA A 93 10.92 11.28 -15.77
CA ALA A 93 11.92 11.67 -16.75
C ALA A 93 12.05 13.20 -16.85
N ALA A 94 10.93 13.93 -16.80
CA ALA A 94 10.95 15.39 -16.80
C ALA A 94 11.61 15.94 -15.53
N ALA A 95 11.29 15.41 -14.34
CA ALA A 95 11.93 15.81 -13.09
C ALA A 95 13.44 15.55 -13.14
N ALA A 96 13.84 14.35 -13.57
CA ALA A 96 15.24 13.98 -13.74
C ALA A 96 15.99 14.92 -14.69
N ALA A 97 15.40 15.23 -15.85
CA ALA A 97 16.00 16.13 -16.84
C ALA A 97 16.21 17.55 -16.27
N LEU A 98 15.22 18.10 -15.56
CA LEU A 98 15.33 19.41 -14.93
C LEU A 98 16.42 19.46 -13.87
N ILE A 99 16.54 18.40 -13.04
CA ILE A 99 17.56 18.32 -11.99
C ILE A 99 18.95 18.15 -12.59
N ILE A 100 19.13 17.25 -13.56
CA ILE A 100 20.43 17.01 -14.21
C ILE A 100 20.93 18.26 -14.96
N THR A 101 20.02 19.01 -15.58
CA THR A 101 20.36 20.24 -16.30
C THR A 101 20.55 21.46 -15.39
N GLY A 102 20.27 21.33 -14.09
CA GLY A 102 20.35 22.43 -13.12
C GLY A 102 19.27 23.50 -13.27
N GLN A 103 18.18 23.20 -13.99
CA GLN A 103 17.06 24.11 -14.24
C GLN A 103 15.83 23.81 -13.35
N ALA A 104 15.96 22.85 -12.43
CA ALA A 104 14.89 22.50 -11.53
C ALA A 104 14.55 23.67 -10.59
N GLU A 105 13.27 23.96 -10.50
CA GLU A 105 12.69 24.86 -9.50
C GLU A 105 11.61 24.07 -8.75
N ILE A 106 11.30 24.44 -7.52
CA ILE A 106 10.36 23.67 -6.68
C ILE A 106 8.97 23.57 -7.31
N TRP A 107 8.48 24.63 -7.95
CA TRP A 107 7.16 24.58 -8.56
C TRP A 107 7.08 23.57 -9.71
N HIS A 108 8.20 23.34 -10.44
CA HIS A 108 8.28 22.27 -11.43
C HIS A 108 8.04 20.91 -10.78
N LEU A 109 8.76 20.62 -9.69
CA LEU A 109 8.64 19.36 -8.96
C LEU A 109 7.25 19.18 -8.33
N VAL A 110 6.65 20.26 -7.81
CA VAL A 110 5.27 20.27 -7.29
C VAL A 110 4.26 19.89 -8.36
N ILE A 111 4.33 20.48 -9.56
CA ILE A 111 3.40 20.17 -10.65
C ILE A 111 3.60 18.72 -11.14
N LEU A 112 4.84 18.29 -11.31
CA LEU A 112 5.16 16.94 -11.77
C LEU A 112 4.66 15.88 -10.78
N GLU A 113 4.86 16.10 -9.48
CA GLU A 113 4.34 15.21 -8.44
C GLU A 113 2.82 15.24 -8.35
N ALA A 114 2.16 16.37 -8.60
CA ALA A 114 0.70 16.43 -8.68
C ALA A 114 0.12 15.59 -9.82
N ILE A 115 0.78 15.61 -10.98
CA ILE A 115 0.43 14.76 -12.11
C ILE A 115 0.69 13.28 -11.77
N ASN A 116 1.82 12.98 -11.12
CA ASN A 116 2.18 11.62 -10.71
C ASN A 116 1.18 11.05 -9.70
N GLY A 117 0.81 11.82 -8.67
CA GLY A 117 -0.20 11.45 -7.68
C GLY A 117 -1.58 11.19 -8.29
N THR A 118 -2.00 12.02 -9.25
CA THR A 118 -3.26 11.80 -10.00
C THR A 118 -3.20 10.50 -10.80
N THR A 119 -2.05 10.21 -11.39
CA THR A 119 -1.80 8.98 -12.14
C THR A 119 -1.84 7.74 -11.23
N MET A 120 -1.28 7.85 -10.02
CA MET A 120 -1.33 6.82 -8.99
C MET A 120 -2.76 6.55 -8.49
N ALA A 121 -3.60 7.60 -8.40
CA ALA A 121 -5.01 7.48 -8.04
C ALA A 121 -5.79 6.55 -8.99
N MET A 122 -5.45 6.57 -10.28
CA MET A 122 -6.02 5.69 -11.30
C MET A 122 -5.43 4.28 -11.25
N ALA A 123 -4.11 4.19 -11.03
CA ALA A 123 -3.41 2.91 -11.02
C ALA A 123 -3.78 2.04 -9.81
N PHE A 124 -3.95 2.64 -8.62
CA PHE A 124 -4.16 1.91 -7.38
C PHE A 124 -5.37 0.94 -7.40
N PRO A 125 -6.61 1.38 -7.69
CA PRO A 125 -7.76 0.47 -7.74
C PRO A 125 -7.67 -0.54 -8.90
N ALA A 126 -7.12 -0.13 -10.05
CA ALA A 126 -6.89 -1.05 -11.17
C ALA A 126 -5.93 -2.18 -10.78
N MET A 127 -4.85 -1.85 -10.08
CA MET A 127 -3.82 -2.79 -9.62
C MET A 127 -4.37 -3.84 -8.66
N GLN A 128 -5.17 -3.42 -7.68
CA GLN A 128 -5.76 -4.34 -6.71
C GLN A 128 -6.75 -5.31 -7.38
N GLY A 129 -7.46 -4.84 -8.40
CA GLY A 129 -8.36 -5.66 -9.20
C GLY A 129 -7.67 -6.57 -10.22
N MET A 130 -6.38 -6.40 -10.53
CA MET A 130 -5.70 -7.24 -11.50
C MET A 130 -5.44 -8.65 -10.99
N VAL A 131 -5.05 -8.82 -9.72
CA VAL A 131 -4.60 -10.13 -9.21
C VAL A 131 -5.67 -11.20 -9.39
N PRO A 132 -6.95 -10.98 -9.02
CA PRO A 132 -7.99 -12.00 -9.18
C PRO A 132 -8.35 -12.33 -10.64
N GLN A 133 -7.97 -11.48 -11.59
CA GLN A 133 -8.17 -11.73 -13.03
C GLN A 133 -7.06 -12.57 -13.65
N LEU A 134 -5.91 -12.67 -12.98
CA LEU A 134 -4.71 -13.32 -13.52
C LEU A 134 -4.44 -14.69 -12.89
N VAL A 135 -5.05 -14.98 -11.74
CA VAL A 135 -4.83 -16.24 -11.02
C VAL A 135 -6.16 -16.81 -10.53
N ALA A 136 -6.24 -18.13 -10.41
CA ALA A 136 -7.39 -18.78 -9.82
C ALA A 136 -7.55 -18.41 -8.34
N LYS A 137 -8.77 -18.48 -7.81
CA LYS A 137 -9.07 -18.19 -6.38
C LYS A 137 -8.15 -18.93 -5.41
N LYS A 138 -7.82 -20.19 -5.71
CA LYS A 138 -6.90 -21.03 -4.90
C LYS A 138 -5.47 -20.47 -4.82
N ASP A 139 -5.07 -19.70 -5.83
CA ASP A 139 -3.73 -19.17 -6.00
C ASP A 139 -3.63 -17.70 -5.56
N LEU A 140 -4.72 -17.08 -5.08
CA LEU A 140 -4.71 -15.69 -4.55
C LEU A 140 -3.75 -15.52 -3.38
N GLN A 141 -3.76 -16.46 -2.42
CA GLN A 141 -2.83 -16.40 -1.29
C GLN A 141 -1.36 -16.46 -1.76
N PRO A 142 -0.91 -17.48 -2.53
CA PRO A 142 0.46 -17.51 -3.01
C PRO A 142 0.82 -16.32 -3.93
N ALA A 143 -0.10 -15.82 -4.75
CA ALA A 143 0.10 -14.63 -5.58
C ALA A 143 0.38 -13.36 -4.73
N ASN A 144 -0.48 -13.08 -3.75
CA ASN A 144 -0.32 -11.93 -2.85
C ASN A 144 0.92 -12.07 -1.98
N LEU A 145 1.25 -13.27 -1.49
CA LEU A 145 2.49 -13.52 -0.75
C LEU A 145 3.74 -13.20 -1.60
N LEU A 146 3.75 -13.58 -2.88
CA LEU A 146 4.89 -13.28 -3.76
C LEU A 146 5.05 -11.76 -3.99
N LEU A 147 3.94 -11.03 -4.13
CA LEU A 147 3.93 -9.57 -4.21
C LEU A 147 4.40 -8.93 -2.89
N SER A 148 3.94 -9.43 -1.74
CA SER A 148 4.39 -9.00 -0.40
C SER A 148 5.88 -9.24 -0.19
N MET A 149 6.40 -10.41 -0.56
CA MET A 149 7.84 -10.71 -0.47
C MET A 149 8.66 -9.68 -1.24
N SER A 150 8.25 -9.38 -2.48
CA SER A 150 8.90 -8.39 -3.32
C SER A 150 8.92 -7.01 -2.65
N ARG A 151 7.79 -6.62 -2.04
CA ARG A 151 7.67 -5.37 -1.28
C ARG A 151 8.58 -5.35 -0.07
N GLY A 152 8.55 -6.38 0.77
CA GLY A 152 9.42 -6.47 1.95
C GLY A 152 10.90 -6.38 1.59
N THR A 153 11.33 -7.14 0.57
CA THR A 153 12.73 -7.13 0.10
C THR A 153 13.14 -5.77 -0.45
N LEU A 154 12.31 -5.15 -1.30
CA LEU A 154 12.63 -3.86 -1.92
C LEU A 154 12.54 -2.69 -0.93
N THR A 155 11.70 -2.76 0.11
CA THR A 155 11.68 -1.77 1.18
C THR A 155 12.98 -1.78 2.00
N ILE A 156 13.60 -2.95 2.19
CA ILE A 156 14.87 -3.09 2.92
C ILE A 156 16.05 -2.65 2.04
N LEU A 157 16.11 -3.16 0.81
CA LEU A 157 17.26 -2.96 -0.07
C LEU A 157 17.21 -1.62 -0.82
N GLY A 158 16.00 -1.14 -1.14
CA GLY A 158 15.75 0.03 -1.96
C GLY A 158 16.45 1.29 -1.47
N PRO A 159 16.24 1.73 -0.21
CA PRO A 159 16.88 2.95 0.31
C PRO A 159 18.41 2.89 0.29
N SER A 160 19.02 1.73 0.56
CA SER A 160 20.48 1.56 0.52
C SER A 160 21.04 1.67 -0.90
N VAL A 161 20.37 1.03 -1.86
CA VAL A 161 20.73 1.14 -3.30
C VAL A 161 20.52 2.58 -3.78
N ALA A 162 19.44 3.22 -3.37
CA ALA A 162 19.13 4.61 -3.69
C ALA A 162 20.19 5.57 -3.15
N ALA A 163 20.56 5.44 -1.87
CA ALA A 163 21.58 6.27 -1.24
C ALA A 163 22.93 6.12 -1.95
N ALA A 164 23.34 4.89 -2.27
CA ALA A 164 24.57 4.64 -3.02
C ALA A 164 24.53 5.30 -4.42
N LEU A 165 23.39 5.23 -5.11
CA LEU A 165 23.21 5.84 -6.42
C LEU A 165 23.23 7.37 -6.34
N VAL A 166 22.50 7.96 -5.39
CA VAL A 166 22.43 9.41 -5.17
C VAL A 166 23.81 9.97 -4.81
N VAL A 167 24.54 9.32 -3.90
CA VAL A 167 25.90 9.76 -3.51
C VAL A 167 26.90 9.59 -4.65
N GLY A 168 26.78 8.51 -5.43
CA GLY A 168 27.74 8.19 -6.49
C GLY A 168 27.56 9.01 -7.77
N VAL A 169 26.32 9.21 -8.22
CA VAL A 169 26.01 9.85 -9.52
C VAL A 169 25.01 11.01 -9.44
N GLY A 170 24.41 11.28 -8.28
CA GLY A 170 23.49 12.40 -8.06
C GLY A 170 22.01 12.02 -8.09
N ALA A 171 21.18 12.86 -7.47
CA ALA A 171 19.75 12.62 -7.30
C ALA A 171 18.96 12.59 -8.63
N GLY A 172 19.31 13.46 -9.58
CA GLY A 172 18.67 13.49 -10.90
C GLY A 172 18.83 12.19 -11.70
N TRP A 173 19.99 11.55 -11.64
CA TRP A 173 20.22 10.25 -12.30
C TRP A 173 19.49 9.11 -11.61
N ALA A 174 19.34 9.16 -10.29
CA ALA A 174 18.50 8.19 -9.57
C ALA A 174 17.02 8.30 -9.97
N LEU A 175 16.50 9.51 -10.20
CA LEU A 175 15.16 9.72 -10.76
C LEU A 175 15.05 9.27 -12.21
N ALA A 176 16.11 9.42 -13.02
CA ALA A 176 16.13 8.90 -14.40
C ALA A 176 16.04 7.36 -14.43
N VAL A 177 16.72 6.68 -13.49
CA VAL A 177 16.59 5.24 -13.32
C VAL A 177 15.16 4.86 -12.94
N ASP A 178 14.52 5.57 -12.01
CA ASP A 178 13.12 5.34 -11.67
C ASP A 178 12.19 5.51 -12.88
N ALA A 179 12.36 6.58 -13.67
CA ALA A 179 11.60 6.80 -14.91
C ALA A 179 11.72 5.62 -15.88
N LEU A 180 12.92 5.06 -16.03
CA LEU A 180 13.14 3.86 -16.84
C LEU A 180 12.40 2.65 -16.26
N THR A 181 12.40 2.46 -14.93
CA THR A 181 11.66 1.35 -14.31
C THR A 181 10.14 1.46 -14.53
N TRP A 182 9.58 2.66 -14.48
CA TRP A 182 8.16 2.89 -14.81
C TRP A 182 7.86 2.55 -16.26
N LEU A 183 8.73 2.94 -17.19
CA LEU A 183 8.58 2.60 -18.60
C LEU A 183 8.68 1.08 -18.83
N LEU A 184 9.68 0.42 -18.23
CA LEU A 184 9.81 -1.04 -18.30
C LEU A 184 8.59 -1.75 -17.70
N ALA A 185 8.05 -1.24 -16.59
CA ALA A 185 6.83 -1.76 -16.01
C ALA A 185 5.63 -1.63 -16.96
N ALA A 186 5.51 -0.53 -17.72
CA ALA A 186 4.50 -0.38 -18.77
C ALA A 186 4.68 -1.41 -19.92
N LEU A 187 5.93 -1.66 -20.31
CA LEU A 187 6.26 -2.62 -21.36
C LEU A 187 5.97 -4.07 -20.94
N PHE A 188 6.25 -4.44 -19.68
CA PHE A 188 5.91 -5.76 -19.15
C PHE A 188 4.42 -6.03 -19.05
N LEU A 189 3.56 -5.00 -19.12
CA LEU A 189 2.12 -5.19 -19.23
C LEU A 189 1.65 -5.44 -20.67
N LEU A 190 2.46 -5.21 -21.70
CA LEU A 190 2.09 -5.49 -23.10
C LEU A 190 1.64 -6.94 -23.35
N PRO A 191 2.37 -7.97 -22.90
CA PRO A 191 1.98 -9.36 -23.14
C PRO A 191 0.81 -9.85 -22.27
N VAL A 192 0.44 -9.12 -21.21
CA VAL A 192 -0.64 -9.53 -20.29
C VAL A 192 -1.97 -9.52 -21.03
N ARG A 193 -2.71 -10.61 -20.96
CA ARG A 193 -4.07 -10.73 -21.48
C ARG A 193 -5.06 -10.79 -20.32
N ILE A 194 -6.10 -9.97 -20.39
CA ILE A 194 -7.23 -10.03 -19.46
C ILE A 194 -8.43 -10.51 -20.26
N PRO A 195 -9.21 -11.49 -19.76
CA PRO A 195 -10.48 -11.86 -20.35
C PRO A 195 -11.36 -10.62 -20.55
N PRO A 196 -11.96 -10.41 -21.75
CA PRO A 196 -12.85 -9.29 -21.97
C PRO A 196 -14.05 -9.37 -21.00
N ARG A 197 -14.39 -8.25 -20.37
CA ARG A 197 -15.61 -8.11 -19.57
C ARG A 197 -16.82 -8.37 -20.49
N PRO A 198 -17.87 -9.09 -20.04
CA PRO A 198 -19.06 -9.32 -20.85
C PRO A 198 -19.59 -7.99 -21.41
N ALA A 199 -19.83 -7.95 -22.73
CA ALA A 199 -20.17 -6.72 -23.46
C ALA A 199 -21.55 -6.14 -23.10
N ASP A 200 -22.37 -6.90 -22.36
CA ASP A 200 -23.76 -6.57 -22.00
C ASP A 200 -23.88 -5.76 -20.69
N ALA A 201 -22.78 -5.31 -20.10
CA ALA A 201 -22.85 -4.35 -19.00
C ALA A 201 -23.37 -3.02 -19.55
N GLU A 202 -24.63 -2.68 -19.24
CA GLU A 202 -25.24 -1.40 -19.57
C GLU A 202 -24.28 -0.26 -19.21
N LYS A 203 -24.11 0.70 -20.12
CA LYS A 203 -23.28 1.88 -19.91
C LYS A 203 -23.95 2.79 -18.88
N THR A 204 -23.79 2.48 -17.60
CA THR A 204 -24.22 3.30 -16.47
C THR A 204 -23.48 4.63 -16.46
N SER A 205 -24.10 5.67 -15.89
CA SER A 205 -23.44 6.96 -15.70
C SER A 205 -22.34 6.88 -14.62
N ALA A 206 -21.34 7.77 -14.67
CA ALA A 206 -20.26 7.74 -13.67
C ALA A 206 -20.78 7.99 -12.25
N LEU A 207 -21.85 8.78 -12.15
CA LEU A 207 -22.55 9.04 -10.90
C LEU A 207 -23.29 7.81 -10.39
N GLU A 208 -23.93 7.04 -11.27
CA GLU A 208 -24.56 5.76 -10.93
C GLU A 208 -23.51 4.74 -10.44
N ASP A 209 -22.35 4.67 -11.09
CA ASP A 209 -21.24 3.81 -10.66
C ASP A 209 -20.74 4.16 -9.26
N LEU A 210 -20.55 5.46 -8.99
CA LEU A 210 -20.18 5.95 -7.67
C LEU A 210 -21.26 5.64 -6.62
N ARG A 211 -22.53 5.87 -6.95
CA ARG A 211 -23.67 5.60 -6.05
C ARG A 211 -23.82 4.11 -5.77
N ALA A 212 -23.62 3.26 -6.76
CA ALA A 212 -23.62 1.80 -6.62
C ALA A 212 -22.47 1.35 -5.71
N GLY A 213 -21.26 1.87 -5.94
CA GLY A 213 -20.09 1.62 -5.08
C GLY A 213 -20.31 2.04 -3.63
N TRP A 214 -20.87 3.23 -3.41
CA TRP A 214 -21.21 3.72 -2.07
C TRP A 214 -22.29 2.87 -1.40
N THR A 215 -23.31 2.46 -2.17
CA THR A 215 -24.39 1.61 -1.67
C THR A 215 -23.87 0.24 -1.26
N TYR A 216 -22.98 -0.34 -2.06
CA TYR A 216 -22.31 -1.59 -1.72
C TYR A 216 -21.42 -1.45 -0.48
N PHE A 217 -20.61 -0.40 -0.42
CA PHE A 217 -19.72 -0.10 0.70
C PHE A 217 -20.50 0.00 2.02
N ARG A 218 -21.58 0.79 2.06
CA ARG A 218 -22.41 0.94 3.27
C ARG A 218 -23.20 -0.33 3.62
N SER A 219 -23.51 -1.18 2.64
CA SER A 219 -24.23 -2.45 2.87
C SER A 219 -23.32 -3.58 3.37
N THR A 220 -22.00 -3.46 3.15
CA THR A 220 -21.02 -4.48 3.52
C THR A 220 -20.40 -4.13 4.88
N THR A 221 -21.00 -4.62 5.97
CA THR A 221 -20.64 -4.20 7.33
C THR A 221 -19.16 -4.38 7.68
N TRP A 222 -18.55 -5.52 7.32
CA TRP A 222 -17.13 -5.76 7.64
C TRP A 222 -16.20 -4.76 6.93
N LEU A 223 -16.56 -4.32 5.73
CA LEU A 223 -15.75 -3.44 4.89
C LEU A 223 -15.69 -2.05 5.51
N TRP A 224 -16.85 -1.41 5.74
CA TRP A 224 -16.84 -0.05 6.28
C TRP A 224 -16.34 0.02 7.73
N VAL A 225 -16.57 -1.02 8.54
CA VAL A 225 -16.05 -1.09 9.93
C VAL A 225 -14.53 -1.08 9.93
N VAL A 226 -13.90 -1.90 9.10
CA VAL A 226 -12.43 -1.94 9.01
C VAL A 226 -11.91 -0.62 8.43
N VAL A 227 -12.56 -0.04 7.43
CA VAL A 227 -12.15 1.24 6.84
C VAL A 227 -12.22 2.39 7.84
N VAL A 228 -13.28 2.47 8.66
CA VAL A 228 -13.37 3.48 9.74
C VAL A 228 -12.31 3.25 10.80
N ALA A 229 -11.98 2.01 11.14
CA ALA A 229 -10.87 1.72 12.04
C ALA A 229 -9.55 2.20 11.42
N PHE A 230 -9.26 1.86 10.16
CA PHE A 230 -8.05 2.26 9.46
C PHE A 230 -7.95 3.76 9.20
N MET A 231 -9.06 4.49 9.10
CA MET A 231 -9.06 5.96 9.11
C MET A 231 -8.35 6.50 10.36
N VAL A 232 -8.69 5.95 11.54
CA VAL A 232 -8.07 6.35 12.82
C VAL A 232 -6.64 5.80 12.93
N LEU A 233 -6.43 4.51 12.64
CA LEU A 233 -5.12 3.86 12.76
C LEU A 233 -4.08 4.50 11.83
N ASN A 234 -4.45 4.81 10.57
CA ASN A 234 -3.54 5.51 9.63
C ASN A 234 -3.26 6.94 10.07
N ALA A 235 -4.25 7.67 10.61
CA ALA A 235 -4.01 9.01 11.17
C ALA A 235 -2.98 8.96 12.32
N MET A 236 -3.12 7.99 13.22
CA MET A 236 -2.19 7.79 14.33
C MET A 236 -0.80 7.34 13.87
N GLN A 237 -0.72 6.44 12.90
CA GLN A 237 0.55 6.01 12.31
C GLN A 237 1.25 7.19 11.60
N SER A 238 0.51 7.95 10.80
CA SER A 238 1.05 9.06 10.04
C SER A 238 1.50 10.21 10.94
N GLY A 239 0.69 10.61 11.92
CA GLY A 239 1.06 11.65 12.87
C GLY A 239 2.07 11.18 13.92
N GLY A 240 1.77 10.08 14.59
CA GLY A 240 2.55 9.62 15.73
C GLY A 240 3.88 8.99 15.34
N LEU A 241 3.88 8.05 14.40
CA LEU A 241 5.12 7.38 14.01
C LEU A 241 5.85 8.08 12.86
N GLN A 242 5.17 8.67 11.87
CA GLN A 242 5.89 9.30 10.75
C GLN A 242 6.29 10.77 11.02
N VAL A 243 5.55 11.50 11.87
CA VAL A 243 5.86 12.91 12.19
C VAL A 243 6.51 13.07 13.56
N LEU A 244 5.84 12.66 14.64
CA LEU A 244 6.36 12.86 16.01
C LEU A 244 7.51 11.88 16.34
N GLY A 245 7.43 10.64 15.84
CA GLY A 245 8.40 9.57 16.08
C GLY A 245 9.85 9.94 15.77
N PRO A 246 10.20 10.39 14.55
CA PRO A 246 11.58 10.75 14.18
C PRO A 246 12.08 11.95 14.97
N ALA A 247 11.21 12.94 15.23
CA ALA A 247 11.55 14.10 16.04
C ALA A 247 11.93 13.70 17.47
N TYR A 248 11.14 12.81 18.09
CA TYR A 248 11.42 12.27 19.41
C TYR A 248 12.63 11.33 19.44
N ALA A 249 12.82 10.52 18.39
CA ALA A 249 13.97 9.63 18.24
C ALA A 249 15.28 10.45 18.25
N LYS A 250 15.32 11.60 17.56
CA LYS A 250 16.48 12.48 17.53
C LYS A 250 16.87 13.03 18.91
N SER A 251 15.90 13.31 19.77
CA SER A 251 16.13 13.86 21.11
C SER A 251 16.26 12.81 22.23
N SER A 252 16.00 11.54 21.93
CA SER A 252 16.03 10.43 22.91
C SER A 252 17.24 9.51 22.70
N ALA A 253 17.41 8.53 23.59
CA ALA A 253 18.49 7.54 23.51
C ALA A 253 18.39 6.63 22.27
N LEU A 254 17.23 6.59 21.61
CA LEU A 254 17.02 5.84 20.37
C LEU A 254 17.89 6.37 19.22
N GLY A 255 18.01 7.70 19.13
CA GLY A 255 18.75 8.37 18.06
C GLY A 255 18.16 8.14 16.65
N VAL A 256 18.75 8.80 15.67
CA VAL A 256 18.37 8.66 14.25
C VAL A 256 18.72 7.28 13.71
N GLU A 257 19.85 6.72 14.14
CA GLU A 257 20.28 5.37 13.74
C GLU A 257 19.32 4.29 14.26
N GLY A 258 18.91 4.36 15.53
CA GLY A 258 17.96 3.41 16.09
C GLY A 258 16.58 3.50 15.44
N TRP A 259 16.14 4.69 15.02
CA TRP A 259 14.94 4.86 14.20
C TRP A 259 15.06 4.16 12.83
N GLY A 260 16.19 4.32 12.15
CA GLY A 260 16.48 3.65 10.88
C GLY A 260 16.52 2.13 11.00
N LEU A 261 17.17 1.62 12.06
CA LEU A 261 17.20 0.18 12.37
C LEU A 261 15.79 -0.35 12.68
N GLY A 262 14.97 0.40 13.42
CA GLY A 262 13.57 0.04 13.69
C GLY A 262 12.74 -0.09 12.42
N ASN A 263 12.85 0.85 11.48
CA ASN A 263 12.16 0.76 10.19
C ASN A 263 12.63 -0.44 9.34
N SER A 264 13.93 -0.73 9.35
CA SER A 264 14.48 -1.93 8.72
C SER A 264 13.92 -3.21 9.36
N ALA A 265 13.81 -3.22 10.69
CA ALA A 265 13.26 -4.34 11.44
C ALA A 265 11.77 -4.56 11.16
N LEU A 266 10.98 -3.50 11.00
CA LEU A 266 9.58 -3.57 10.56
C LEU A 266 9.46 -4.32 9.22
N ALA A 267 10.25 -3.92 8.23
CA ALA A 267 10.25 -4.57 6.92
C ALA A 267 10.74 -6.02 6.98
N ALA A 268 11.75 -6.31 7.82
CA ALA A 268 12.21 -7.68 8.07
C ALA A 268 11.11 -8.54 8.72
N GLY A 269 10.37 -7.99 9.68
CA GLY A 269 9.22 -8.64 10.31
C GLY A 269 8.12 -8.99 9.32
N MET A 270 7.78 -8.07 8.41
CA MET A 270 6.84 -8.33 7.32
C MET A 270 7.33 -9.48 6.43
N LEU A 271 8.60 -9.46 6.03
CA LEU A 271 9.18 -10.49 5.16
C LEU A 271 9.20 -11.87 5.82
N LEU A 272 9.64 -11.95 7.09
CA LEU A 272 9.64 -13.19 7.87
C LEU A 272 8.23 -13.74 8.02
N MET A 273 7.26 -12.88 8.32
CA MET A 273 5.87 -13.30 8.44
C MET A 273 5.28 -13.76 7.12
N THR A 274 5.67 -13.13 5.99
CA THR A 274 5.31 -13.61 4.65
C THR A 274 5.78 -15.05 4.43
N ILE A 275 7.00 -15.38 4.89
CA ILE A 275 7.52 -16.76 4.82
C ILE A 275 6.72 -17.73 5.69
N VAL A 276 6.31 -17.30 6.88
CA VAL A 276 5.46 -18.11 7.76
C VAL A 276 4.08 -18.33 7.14
N LEU A 277 3.47 -17.28 6.55
CA LEU A 277 2.16 -17.34 5.88
C LEU A 277 2.17 -18.09 4.55
N MET A 278 3.34 -18.38 3.97
CA MET A 278 3.45 -19.39 2.91
C MET A 278 3.16 -20.79 3.46
N ARG A 279 3.52 -21.11 4.71
CA ARG A 279 3.27 -22.44 5.27
C ARG A 279 1.93 -22.55 5.98
N ALA A 280 1.44 -21.44 6.56
CA ALA A 280 0.18 -21.39 7.27
C ALA A 280 -1.00 -21.03 6.36
N THR A 281 -2.16 -21.64 6.58
CA THR A 281 -3.42 -21.21 5.96
C THR A 281 -4.22 -20.38 6.94
N ILE A 282 -4.62 -19.18 6.53
CA ILE A 282 -5.46 -18.32 7.34
C ILE A 282 -6.93 -18.66 7.04
N ARG A 283 -7.61 -19.35 7.95
CA ARG A 283 -9.04 -19.71 7.78
C ARG A 283 -9.97 -18.49 7.85
N SER A 284 -9.63 -17.52 8.69
CA SER A 284 -10.41 -16.30 8.92
C SER A 284 -9.51 -15.08 8.68
N PRO A 285 -9.40 -14.61 7.43
CA PRO A 285 -8.38 -13.65 7.02
C PRO A 285 -8.47 -12.32 7.76
N LEU A 286 -9.67 -11.73 7.87
CA LEU A 286 -9.86 -10.47 8.61
C LEU A 286 -9.63 -10.62 10.11
N ARG A 287 -10.11 -11.72 10.71
CA ARG A 287 -9.91 -11.94 12.15
C ARG A 287 -8.43 -12.03 12.50
N ALA A 288 -7.67 -12.85 11.77
CA ALA A 288 -6.23 -12.95 11.98
C ALA A 288 -5.53 -11.61 11.70
N GLY A 289 -5.95 -10.91 10.64
CA GLY A 289 -5.44 -9.59 10.28
C GLY A 289 -5.63 -8.55 11.38
N MET A 290 -6.85 -8.41 11.89
CA MET A 290 -7.17 -7.44 12.94
C MET A 290 -6.50 -7.78 14.28
N PHE A 291 -6.27 -9.07 14.60
CA PHE A 291 -5.41 -9.43 15.72
C PHE A 291 -3.95 -9.05 15.45
N GLY A 292 -3.45 -9.33 14.25
CA GLY A 292 -2.09 -9.00 13.83
C GLY A 292 -1.79 -7.51 13.95
N ILE A 293 -2.68 -6.65 13.43
CA ILE A 293 -2.43 -5.20 13.41
C ILE A 293 -2.36 -4.59 14.82
N THR A 294 -2.90 -5.24 15.86
CA THR A 294 -2.74 -4.77 17.25
C THR A 294 -1.26 -4.66 17.66
N ALA A 295 -0.38 -5.49 17.09
CA ALA A 295 1.06 -5.44 17.32
C ALA A 295 1.68 -4.10 16.88
N TYR A 296 1.04 -3.37 15.95
CA TYR A 296 1.47 -2.05 15.51
C TYR A 296 1.18 -0.94 16.54
N GLY A 297 0.45 -1.24 17.63
CA GLY A 297 0.38 -0.39 18.81
C GLY A 297 1.64 -0.45 19.68
N LEU A 298 2.43 -1.52 19.59
CA LEU A 298 3.63 -1.73 20.42
C LEU A 298 4.72 -0.67 20.22
N PRO A 299 5.04 -0.19 18.99
CA PRO A 299 6.02 0.88 18.80
C PRO A 299 5.70 2.15 19.58
N PHE A 300 4.42 2.49 19.74
CA PHE A 300 4.00 3.63 20.57
C PHE A 300 4.37 3.41 22.05
N PHE A 301 4.13 2.21 22.59
CA PHE A 301 4.55 1.88 23.95
C PHE A 301 6.07 1.87 24.12
N ALA A 302 6.80 1.35 23.13
CA ALA A 302 8.26 1.36 23.13
C ALA A 302 8.81 2.79 23.18
N LEU A 303 8.30 3.70 22.34
CA LEU A 303 8.72 5.12 22.37
C LEU A 303 8.38 5.80 23.71
N ALA A 304 7.26 5.44 24.33
CA ALA A 304 6.87 6.04 25.60
C ALA A 304 7.67 5.54 26.81
N LEU A 305 7.97 4.24 26.86
CA LEU A 305 8.50 3.56 28.05
C LEU A 305 10.00 3.23 27.92
N TRP A 306 10.43 2.81 26.74
CA TRP A 306 11.79 2.32 26.46
C TRP A 306 12.32 2.90 25.14
N PRO A 307 12.61 4.22 25.07
CA PRO A 307 13.11 4.87 23.87
C PRO A 307 14.60 4.55 23.66
N GLU A 308 14.92 3.26 23.58
CA GLU A 308 16.23 2.68 23.35
C GLU A 308 16.18 1.82 22.08
N THR A 309 17.32 1.69 21.40
CA THR A 309 17.41 1.02 20.11
C THR A 309 16.95 -0.43 20.13
N VAL A 310 17.42 -1.23 21.09
CA VAL A 310 17.16 -2.68 21.10
C VAL A 310 15.67 -3.00 21.33
N PRO A 311 14.99 -2.45 22.36
CA PRO A 311 13.56 -2.66 22.54
C PRO A 311 12.74 -2.18 21.33
N PHE A 312 13.07 -1.01 20.78
CA PHE A 312 12.34 -0.46 19.64
C PHE A 312 12.47 -1.34 18.38
N VAL A 313 13.67 -1.84 18.08
CA VAL A 313 13.93 -2.74 16.94
C VAL A 313 13.13 -4.05 17.05
N VAL A 314 13.13 -4.69 18.21
CA VAL A 314 12.37 -5.94 18.44
C VAL A 314 10.87 -5.70 18.25
N VAL A 315 10.37 -4.62 18.84
CA VAL A 315 8.96 -4.26 18.78
C VAL A 315 8.53 -3.90 17.36
N MET A 316 9.37 -3.18 16.60
CA MET A 316 9.11 -2.89 15.20
C MET A 316 9.06 -4.16 14.35
N ALA A 317 9.93 -5.15 14.60
CA ALA A 317 9.85 -6.44 13.90
C ALA A 317 8.53 -7.18 14.16
N VAL A 318 8.06 -7.18 15.42
CA VAL A 318 6.76 -7.79 15.78
C VAL A 318 5.59 -7.02 15.15
N ALA A 319 5.65 -5.69 15.15
CA ALA A 319 4.68 -4.84 14.48
C ALA A 319 4.62 -5.13 12.98
N GLY A 320 5.77 -5.37 12.34
CA GLY A 320 5.88 -5.71 10.92
C GLY A 320 5.22 -7.04 10.59
N ALA A 321 5.42 -8.05 11.43
CA ALA A 321 4.71 -9.32 11.29
C ALA A 321 3.19 -9.12 11.39
N GLY A 322 2.73 -8.31 12.35
CA GLY A 322 1.32 -7.94 12.49
C GLY A 322 0.73 -7.26 11.26
N VAL A 323 1.45 -6.29 10.68
CA VAL A 323 1.08 -5.59 9.44
C VAL A 323 0.94 -6.55 8.28
N GLU A 324 1.83 -7.53 8.13
CA GLU A 324 1.75 -8.48 7.03
C GLU A 324 0.55 -9.42 7.17
N ILE A 325 0.25 -9.91 8.39
CA ILE A 325 -0.95 -10.74 8.63
C ILE A 325 -2.20 -9.95 8.24
N PHE A 326 -2.27 -8.67 8.62
CA PHE A 326 -3.37 -7.79 8.20
C PHE A 326 -3.40 -7.59 6.68
N SER A 327 -2.26 -7.24 6.07
CA SER A 327 -2.17 -6.91 4.65
C SER A 327 -2.63 -8.07 3.77
N LEU A 328 -2.19 -9.30 4.09
CA LEU A 328 -2.65 -10.50 3.38
C LEU A 328 -4.12 -10.80 3.68
N GLY A 329 -4.54 -10.68 4.95
CA GLY A 329 -5.92 -10.91 5.36
C GLY A 329 -6.91 -9.97 4.66
N TRP A 330 -6.58 -8.67 4.57
CA TRP A 330 -7.38 -7.68 3.86
C TRP A 330 -7.48 -7.98 2.37
N GLN A 331 -6.35 -8.29 1.72
CA GLN A 331 -6.32 -8.65 0.30
C GLN A 331 -7.18 -9.88 0.01
N LEU A 332 -7.05 -10.95 0.79
CA LEU A 332 -7.88 -12.15 0.62
C LEU A 332 -9.36 -11.86 0.88
N ALA A 333 -9.69 -11.11 1.93
CA ALA A 333 -11.07 -10.76 2.24
C ALA A 333 -11.72 -9.97 1.09
N MET A 334 -11.04 -8.94 0.60
CA MET A 334 -11.50 -8.13 -0.54
C MET A 334 -11.61 -8.97 -1.82
N GLN A 335 -10.57 -9.72 -2.18
CA GLN A 335 -10.51 -10.46 -3.45
C GLN A 335 -11.43 -11.70 -3.47
N GLU A 336 -11.76 -12.31 -2.33
CA GLU A 336 -12.64 -13.49 -2.26
C GLU A 336 -14.11 -13.14 -1.98
N ASN A 337 -14.39 -12.08 -1.21
CA ASN A 337 -15.76 -11.77 -0.74
C ASN A 337 -16.40 -10.54 -1.40
N VAL A 338 -15.66 -9.78 -2.21
CA VAL A 338 -16.24 -8.69 -3.00
C VAL A 338 -16.45 -9.16 -4.45
N PRO A 339 -17.66 -8.99 -5.02
CA PRO A 339 -17.91 -9.30 -6.41
C PRO A 339 -16.92 -8.59 -7.33
N GLU A 340 -16.49 -9.26 -8.40
CA GLU A 340 -15.42 -8.76 -9.29
C GLU A 340 -15.77 -7.39 -9.89
N GLU A 341 -17.05 -7.19 -10.18
CA GLU A 341 -17.62 -5.97 -10.75
C GLU A 341 -17.62 -4.78 -9.79
N MET A 342 -17.53 -5.04 -8.48
CA MET A 342 -17.48 -4.02 -7.42
C MET A 342 -16.09 -3.85 -6.81
N LEU A 343 -15.15 -4.74 -7.13
CA LEU A 343 -13.86 -4.86 -6.43
C LEU A 343 -13.03 -3.56 -6.46
N SER A 344 -12.82 -3.01 -7.66
CA SER A 344 -12.17 -1.71 -7.91
C SER A 344 -12.84 -0.55 -7.14
N ARG A 345 -14.17 -0.47 -7.18
CA ARG A 345 -14.96 0.56 -6.47
C ARG A 345 -14.81 0.42 -4.97
N ALA A 346 -14.88 -0.81 -4.46
CA ALA A 346 -14.71 -1.11 -3.05
C ALA A 346 -13.30 -0.72 -2.57
N TYR A 347 -12.26 -1.00 -3.36
CA TYR A 347 -10.90 -0.54 -3.07
C TYR A 347 -10.75 0.99 -3.11
N SER A 348 -11.43 1.69 -4.02
CA SER A 348 -11.41 3.16 -4.03
C SER A 348 -12.05 3.77 -2.79
N TYR A 349 -13.20 3.24 -2.33
CA TYR A 349 -13.83 3.68 -1.09
C TYR A 349 -13.03 3.30 0.16
N ASP A 350 -12.40 2.11 0.16
CA ASP A 350 -11.44 1.69 1.18
C ASP A 350 -10.30 2.69 1.29
N ALA A 351 -9.53 2.89 0.22
CA ALA A 351 -8.36 3.75 0.29
C ALA A 351 -8.74 5.22 0.55
N LEU A 352 -9.88 5.72 0.06
CA LEU A 352 -10.33 7.07 0.41
C LEU A 352 -10.62 7.17 1.91
N GLY A 353 -11.47 6.28 2.44
CA GLY A 353 -11.85 6.31 3.85
C GLY A 353 -10.67 6.05 4.80
N SER A 354 -9.78 5.13 4.42
CA SER A 354 -8.60 4.76 5.20
C SER A 354 -7.53 5.86 5.22
N PHE A 355 -7.40 6.66 4.17
CA PHE A 355 -6.31 7.65 4.05
C PHE A 355 -6.73 9.10 4.30
N VAL A 356 -8.03 9.45 4.20
CA VAL A 356 -8.49 10.85 4.30
C VAL A 356 -8.11 11.54 5.62
N ALA A 357 -7.97 10.78 6.71
CA ALA A 357 -7.61 11.31 8.02
C ALA A 357 -6.09 11.39 8.28
N MET A 358 -5.24 10.89 7.38
CA MET A 358 -3.78 10.94 7.54
C MET A 358 -3.25 12.37 7.70
N PRO A 359 -3.65 13.37 6.88
CA PRO A 359 -3.18 14.75 7.04
C PRO A 359 -3.58 15.35 8.40
N VAL A 360 -4.76 15.00 8.91
CA VAL A 360 -5.22 15.45 10.22
C VAL A 360 -4.30 14.91 11.32
N GLY A 361 -3.93 13.63 11.25
CA GLY A 361 -2.94 13.05 12.17
C GLY A 361 -1.59 13.76 12.10
N GLN A 362 -1.07 13.99 10.89
CA GLN A 362 0.21 14.68 10.67
C GLN A 362 0.23 16.10 11.28
N LEU A 363 -0.87 16.84 11.18
CA LEU A 363 -0.99 18.19 11.73
C LEU A 363 -1.18 18.23 13.25
N LEU A 364 -1.86 17.22 13.83
CA LEU A 364 -2.22 17.23 15.25
C LEU A 364 -1.09 16.73 16.16
N TYR A 365 -0.30 15.75 15.73
CA TYR A 365 0.66 15.10 16.64
C TYR A 365 1.82 15.99 17.10
N GLY A 366 2.24 16.97 16.30
CA GLY A 366 3.23 17.97 16.70
C GLY A 366 2.76 18.83 17.89
N PRO A 367 1.63 19.57 17.75
CA PRO A 367 1.01 20.31 18.85
C PRO A 367 0.68 19.44 20.07
N LEU A 368 0.15 18.23 19.86
CA LEU A 368 -0.15 17.30 20.96
C LEU A 368 1.12 16.95 21.76
N GLY A 369 2.23 16.65 21.07
CA GLY A 369 3.52 16.42 21.71
C GLY A 369 4.01 17.63 22.49
N GLY A 370 3.86 18.84 21.94
CA GLY A 370 4.26 20.08 22.61
C GLY A 370 3.39 20.45 23.83
N TRP A 371 2.09 20.20 23.80
CA TRP A 371 1.18 20.56 24.89
C TRP A 371 1.12 19.54 26.01
N PHE A 372 1.14 18.24 25.68
CA PHE A 372 0.95 17.16 26.63
C PHE A 372 2.23 16.36 26.93
N GLY A 373 3.32 16.65 26.23
CA GLY A 373 4.55 15.87 26.25
C GLY A 373 4.46 14.62 25.36
N GLU A 374 5.60 14.17 24.84
CA GLU A 374 5.65 13.08 23.87
C GLU A 374 5.28 11.73 24.51
N ARG A 375 5.76 11.48 25.75
CA ARG A 375 5.50 10.21 26.46
C ARG A 375 4.00 9.95 26.69
N PRO A 376 3.20 10.87 27.27
CA PRO A 376 1.75 10.66 27.42
C PRO A 376 1.03 10.49 26.09
N VAL A 377 1.41 11.26 25.06
CA VAL A 377 0.83 11.16 23.71
C VAL A 377 1.07 9.79 23.11
N PHE A 378 2.29 9.25 23.21
CA PHE A 378 2.60 7.90 22.75
C PHE A 378 1.87 6.82 23.55
N LEU A 379 1.78 6.92 24.88
CA LEU A 379 1.02 5.95 25.68
C LEU A 379 -0.45 5.89 25.29
N VAL A 380 -1.12 7.04 25.24
CA VAL A 380 -2.53 7.13 24.87
C VAL A 380 -2.73 6.64 23.44
N SER A 381 -1.82 6.97 22.53
CA SER A 381 -1.85 6.47 21.15
C SER A 381 -1.72 4.94 21.09
N GLY A 382 -0.79 4.33 21.83
CA GLY A 382 -0.66 2.87 21.87
C GLY A 382 -1.94 2.19 22.37
N ILE A 383 -2.53 2.71 23.45
CA ILE A 383 -3.79 2.18 24.01
C ILE A 383 -4.94 2.32 23.01
N LEU A 384 -5.12 3.51 22.43
CA LEU A 384 -6.18 3.76 21.45
C LEU A 384 -5.99 2.92 20.19
N TYR A 385 -4.76 2.73 19.72
CA TYR A 385 -4.47 1.92 18.54
C TYR A 385 -4.91 0.47 18.75
N VAL A 386 -4.51 -0.13 19.88
CA VAL A 386 -4.91 -1.50 20.25
C VAL A 386 -6.42 -1.58 20.47
N ALA A 387 -7.01 -0.62 21.17
CA ALA A 387 -8.44 -0.60 21.45
C ALA A 387 -9.28 -0.51 20.17
N VAL A 388 -8.94 0.38 19.24
CA VAL A 388 -9.64 0.52 17.95
C VAL A 388 -9.50 -0.75 17.11
N ALA A 389 -8.29 -1.32 17.02
CA ALA A 389 -8.07 -2.57 16.30
C ALA A 389 -8.90 -3.73 16.88
N LEU A 390 -8.88 -3.92 18.22
CA LEU A 390 -9.65 -4.96 18.89
C LEU A 390 -11.17 -4.72 18.84
N ALA A 391 -11.63 -3.47 18.87
CA ALA A 391 -13.06 -3.14 18.79
C ALA A 391 -13.69 -3.64 17.48
N THR A 392 -12.94 -3.66 16.37
CA THR A 392 -13.45 -4.23 15.10
C THR A 392 -13.79 -5.72 15.21
N LEU A 393 -13.10 -6.46 16.08
CA LEU A 393 -13.32 -7.89 16.28
C LEU A 393 -14.62 -8.18 17.04
N ALA A 394 -15.19 -7.19 17.73
CA ALA A 394 -16.51 -7.31 18.34
C ALA A 394 -17.64 -7.36 17.29
N VAL A 395 -17.37 -6.94 16.05
CA VAL A 395 -18.35 -6.96 14.97
C VAL A 395 -18.45 -8.37 14.38
N PRO A 396 -19.63 -9.04 14.43
CA PRO A 396 -19.77 -10.42 13.98
C PRO A 396 -19.38 -10.64 12.51
N SER A 397 -19.61 -9.66 11.64
CA SER A 397 -19.24 -9.75 10.23
C SER A 397 -17.73 -9.76 10.01
N VAL A 398 -16.95 -9.14 10.89
CA VAL A 398 -15.47 -9.20 10.84
C VAL A 398 -14.98 -10.52 11.44
N TRP A 399 -15.56 -10.91 12.58
CA TRP A 399 -15.16 -12.11 13.30
C TRP A 399 -15.43 -13.41 12.53
N ARG A 400 -16.60 -13.48 11.87
CA ARG A 400 -17.08 -14.69 11.19
C ARG A 400 -16.71 -14.74 9.72
N LEU A 401 -16.03 -13.73 9.15
CA LEU A 401 -15.64 -13.77 7.75
C LEU A 401 -14.63 -14.90 7.53
N GLN A 402 -15.08 -15.92 6.82
CA GLN A 402 -14.27 -17.06 6.41
C GLN A 402 -13.84 -16.87 4.96
N ARG A 403 -12.86 -17.66 4.56
CA ARG A 403 -12.56 -17.80 3.13
C ARG A 403 -13.73 -18.44 2.43
N VAL A 404 -13.95 -18.08 1.17
CA VAL A 404 -15.00 -18.72 0.36
C VAL A 404 -14.51 -20.13 -0.02
N ASP A 405 -15.16 -21.15 0.52
CA ASP A 405 -14.81 -22.55 0.25
C ASP A 405 -15.07 -22.90 -1.23
N GLN A 406 -14.14 -23.65 -1.83
CA GLN A 406 -14.11 -23.94 -3.27
C GLN A 406 -15.27 -24.83 -3.76
N ASN A 407 -16.08 -25.38 -2.86
CA ASN A 407 -17.12 -26.37 -3.20
C ASN A 407 -18.51 -25.78 -3.42
N ASP A 408 -18.76 -24.51 -3.06
CA ASP A 408 -20.10 -23.92 -3.18
C ASP A 408 -20.41 -23.35 -4.58
N GLY A 409 -19.48 -23.51 -5.53
CA GLY A 409 -19.59 -23.01 -6.91
C GLY A 409 -20.00 -24.04 -7.97
N VAL A 410 -20.24 -25.31 -7.61
CA VAL A 410 -20.78 -26.31 -8.54
C VAL A 410 -22.22 -26.60 -8.14
N PRO A 411 -23.25 -26.14 -8.87
CA PRO A 411 -24.59 -26.67 -8.72
C PRO A 411 -24.51 -28.18 -8.96
N ALA A 412 -24.84 -28.98 -7.95
CA ALA A 412 -25.00 -30.42 -8.08
C ALA A 412 -26.28 -30.72 -8.87
N GLU A 413 -26.27 -30.45 -10.18
CA GLU A 413 -27.34 -30.90 -11.08
C GLU A 413 -26.76 -31.46 -12.38
N VAL A 414 -27.34 -32.60 -12.76
CA VAL A 414 -27.21 -33.34 -14.03
C VAL A 414 -26.02 -34.31 -14.17
N THR A 415 -26.02 -35.38 -13.36
CA THR A 415 -25.78 -36.74 -13.88
C THR A 415 -26.79 -37.73 -13.29
N GLN A 416 -28.08 -37.45 -13.46
CA GLN A 416 -29.09 -38.50 -13.60
C GLN A 416 -29.64 -38.36 -15.01
N THR A 417 -29.21 -39.22 -15.93
CA THR A 417 -29.98 -39.90 -16.98
C THR A 417 -28.97 -40.49 -17.95
N GLN A 418 -28.58 -41.75 -17.74
CA GLN A 418 -28.57 -42.74 -18.80
C GLN A 418 -28.52 -44.12 -18.14
N ARG A 419 -29.69 -44.76 -18.18
CA ARG A 419 -29.83 -46.22 -18.12
C ARG A 419 -29.26 -46.82 -19.39
#